data_AF-A0A5J4PNE5-F1
#
_entry.id   AF-A0A5J4PNE5-F1
#
_cell.length_a   1.000
_cell.length_b   1.000
_cell.length_c   1.000
_cell.angle_alpha   90.00
_cell.angle_beta   90.00
_cell.angle_gamma   90.00
#
_symmetry.space_group_name_H-M   'P 1'
#
loop_
_entity.id
_entity.type
_entity.pdbx_description
1 polymer ?
#
loop_
_entity_poly.entity_id
_entity_poly.type
_entity_poly.pdbx_seq_one_letter_code
_entity_poly.pdbx_strand_id
1 'polypeptide(L)'
;RADFGTIIETSEYDGNEQKISYKYILPVDANTERRVPLIIKSKENIESYKHYMRDVIADMQERTQEDTHQKIVAIFSIMIWIYKFALAGAAIPSLQKHIKRREVYYVECKLNLCFFTAYSFITMPNSKEKRWKDCSRIAEGKRIFKRIYGKEFDDLYQGFNFATDIEQFIDSEQINVHVFT
;
A
#
# COMPACT_ATOMS: atom_id res chain seq x y z
N ARG A 1 -7.60 -3.69 -3.93
CA ARG A 1 -8.23 -4.95 -3.46
C ARG A 1 -9.56 -5.10 -4.17
N ALA A 2 -10.06 -6.32 -4.36
CA ALA A 2 -11.40 -6.52 -4.87
C ALA A 2 -12.07 -7.74 -4.22
N ASP A 3 -13.39 -7.71 -4.15
CA ASP A 3 -14.25 -8.81 -3.74
C ASP A 3 -15.47 -8.89 -4.66
N PHE A 4 -16.07 -10.07 -4.76
CA PHE A 4 -17.11 -10.38 -5.74
C PHE A 4 -18.40 -10.81 -5.06
N GLY A 5 -19.51 -10.17 -5.44
CA GLY A 5 -20.83 -10.67 -5.10
C GLY A 5 -21.23 -11.80 -6.03
N THR A 6 -21.54 -12.95 -5.45
CA THR A 6 -21.80 -14.20 -6.18
C THR A 6 -23.19 -14.74 -5.94
N ILE A 7 -23.73 -15.44 -6.93
CA ILE A 7 -24.88 -16.32 -6.79
C ILE A 7 -24.34 -17.74 -6.69
N ILE A 8 -24.71 -18.44 -5.63
CA ILE A 8 -24.35 -19.83 -5.38
C ILE A 8 -25.61 -20.67 -5.53
N GLU A 9 -25.53 -21.66 -6.41
CA GLU A 9 -26.53 -22.71 -6.54
C GLU A 9 -26.15 -23.85 -5.60
N THR A 10 -27.08 -24.26 -4.74
CA THR A 10 -26.95 -25.46 -3.89
C THR A 10 -27.91 -26.52 -4.40
N SER A 11 -27.38 -27.72 -4.67
CA SER A 11 -28.13 -28.90 -5.07
C SER A 11 -28.19 -29.92 -3.93
N GLU A 12 -29.38 -30.21 -3.45
CA GLU A 12 -29.65 -31.20 -2.40
C GLU A 12 -30.44 -32.36 -3.01
N TYR A 13 -30.17 -33.58 -2.55
CA TYR A 13 -30.91 -34.78 -2.96
C TYR A 13 -31.80 -35.22 -1.80
N ASP A 14 -33.11 -35.24 -2.02
CA ASP A 14 -34.10 -35.82 -1.10
C ASP A 14 -34.69 -37.08 -1.76
N GLY A 15 -34.05 -38.23 -1.49
CA GLY A 15 -34.36 -39.48 -2.20
C GLY A 15 -34.01 -39.41 -3.69
N ASN A 16 -35.03 -39.49 -4.56
CA ASN A 16 -34.89 -39.42 -6.02
C ASN A 16 -35.14 -38.02 -6.60
N GLU A 17 -35.55 -37.04 -5.79
CA GLU A 17 -35.80 -35.68 -6.25
C GLU A 17 -34.60 -34.77 -5.94
N GLN A 18 -34.11 -34.08 -6.97
CA GLN A 18 -33.07 -33.07 -6.82
C GLN A 18 -33.72 -31.72 -6.56
N LYS A 19 -33.40 -31.11 -5.41
CA LYS A 19 -33.86 -29.76 -5.06
C LYS A 19 -32.72 -28.78 -5.28
N ILE A 20 -32.97 -27.76 -6.10
CA ILE A 20 -32.01 -26.70 -6.40
C ILE A 20 -32.46 -25.43 -5.67
N SER A 21 -31.55 -24.81 -4.93
CA SER A 21 -31.77 -23.52 -4.29
C SER A 21 -30.66 -22.54 -4.66
N TYR A 22 -30.97 -21.24 -4.58
CA TYR A 22 -30.03 -20.18 -4.89
C TYR A 22 -29.87 -19.27 -3.68
N LYS A 23 -28.62 -18.93 -3.36
CA LYS A 23 -28.27 -17.89 -2.40
C LYS A 23 -27.38 -16.85 -3.06
N TYR A 24 -27.43 -15.63 -2.58
CA TYR A 24 -26.49 -14.59 -2.98
C TYR A 24 -25.58 -14.24 -1.82
N ILE A 25 -24.33 -13.92 -2.14
CA ILE A 25 -23.36 -13.34 -1.22
C ILE A 25 -23.02 -11.96 -1.75
N LEU A 26 -23.13 -10.95 -0.88
CA LEU A 26 -22.66 -9.60 -1.19
C LEU A 26 -21.15 -9.53 -0.94
N PRO A 27 -20.41 -8.74 -1.73
CA PRO A 27 -19.00 -8.54 -1.45
C PRO A 27 -18.85 -7.80 -0.12
N VAL A 28 -17.86 -8.18 0.68
CA VAL A 28 -17.55 -7.59 1.99
C VAL A 28 -16.04 -7.40 2.14
N ASP A 29 -15.61 -6.37 2.88
CA ASP A 29 -14.18 -6.10 3.11
C ASP A 29 -13.44 -7.28 3.78
N ALA A 30 -14.16 -8.04 4.60
CA ALA A 30 -13.62 -9.16 5.39
C ALA A 30 -13.22 -10.39 4.55
N ASN A 31 -13.77 -10.58 3.34
CA ASN A 31 -13.60 -11.78 2.51
C ASN A 31 -12.51 -11.63 1.45
N THR A 32 -11.69 -10.57 1.51
CA THR A 32 -10.61 -10.36 0.54
C THR A 32 -9.48 -11.37 0.77
N GLU A 33 -9.62 -12.55 0.19
CA GLU A 33 -8.53 -13.52 0.10
C GLU A 33 -7.29 -12.87 -0.52
N ARG A 34 -6.21 -12.92 0.26
CA ARG A 34 -4.80 -12.81 -0.13
C ARG A 34 -4.41 -11.61 -1.01
N ARG A 35 -4.17 -10.51 -0.29
CA ARG A 35 -2.97 -9.64 -0.40
C ARG A 35 -2.10 -9.84 -1.65
N VAL A 36 -2.48 -9.24 -2.76
CA VAL A 36 -1.48 -8.65 -3.66
C VAL A 36 -1.65 -7.13 -3.61
N PRO A 37 -0.80 -6.39 -2.88
CA PRO A 37 -0.70 -4.96 -3.06
C PRO A 37 -0.09 -4.68 -4.44
N LEU A 38 -0.90 -4.77 -5.49
CA LEU A 38 -0.52 -4.28 -6.82
C LEU A 38 -0.49 -2.77 -6.74
N ILE A 39 0.72 -2.23 -6.59
CA ILE A 39 0.96 -0.80 -6.71
C ILE A 39 0.82 -0.45 -8.20
N ILE A 40 -0.31 0.16 -8.57
CA ILE A 40 -0.56 0.57 -9.95
C ILE A 40 0.19 1.88 -10.22
N LYS A 41 1.36 1.79 -10.85
CA LYS A 41 2.19 2.93 -11.27
C LYS A 41 2.25 3.11 -12.78
N SER A 42 2.04 2.03 -13.54
CA SER A 42 2.16 2.01 -14.99
C SER A 42 1.00 1.26 -15.65
N LYS A 43 0.89 1.39 -16.99
CA LYS A 43 -0.08 0.63 -17.79
C LYS A 43 0.16 -0.89 -17.72
N GLU A 44 1.41 -1.30 -17.58
CA GLU A 44 1.78 -2.72 -17.39
C GLU A 44 1.25 -3.27 -16.05
N ASN A 45 1.26 -2.46 -14.98
CA ASN A 45 0.67 -2.87 -13.70
C ASN A 45 -0.85 -3.05 -13.81
N ILE A 46 -1.52 -2.23 -14.64
CA ILE A 46 -2.95 -2.39 -14.93
C ILE A 46 -3.20 -3.71 -15.66
N GLU A 47 -2.39 -4.05 -16.66
CA GLU A 47 -2.53 -5.32 -17.36
C GLU A 47 -2.26 -6.52 -16.44
N SER A 48 -1.26 -6.42 -15.57
CA SER A 48 -1.00 -7.44 -14.54
C SER A 48 -2.18 -7.60 -13.58
N TYR A 49 -2.80 -6.50 -13.17
CA TYR A 49 -4.00 -6.53 -12.33
C TYR A 49 -5.19 -7.17 -13.04
N LYS A 50 -5.37 -6.94 -14.35
CA LYS A 50 -6.42 -7.62 -15.12
C LYS A 50 -6.21 -9.13 -15.18
N HIS A 51 -4.97 -9.59 -15.35
CA HIS A 51 -4.67 -11.03 -15.34
C HIS A 51 -4.97 -11.64 -13.97
N TYR A 52 -4.50 -11.00 -12.90
CA TYR A 52 -4.82 -11.41 -11.54
C TYR A 52 -6.34 -11.53 -11.29
N MET A 53 -7.13 -10.54 -11.73
CA MET A 53 -8.59 -10.58 -11.57
C MET A 53 -9.23 -11.74 -12.35
N ARG A 54 -8.68 -12.12 -13.51
CA ARG A 54 -9.15 -13.30 -14.26
C ARG A 54 -8.82 -14.59 -13.52
N ASP A 55 -7.63 -14.69 -12.95
CA ASP A 55 -7.19 -15.88 -12.21
C ASP A 55 -8.06 -16.07 -10.96
N VAL A 56 -8.39 -15.00 -10.22
CA VAL A 56 -9.31 -15.07 -9.08
C VAL A 56 -10.71 -15.52 -9.50
N ILE A 57 -11.25 -14.99 -10.61
CA ILE A 57 -12.55 -15.44 -11.12
C ILE A 57 -12.51 -16.91 -11.53
N ALA A 58 -11.41 -17.35 -12.16
CA ALA A 58 -11.23 -18.74 -12.57
C ALA A 58 -11.20 -19.67 -11.36
N ASP A 59 -10.44 -19.32 -10.31
CA ASP A 59 -10.34 -20.07 -9.05
C ASP A 59 -11.71 -20.16 -8.35
N MET A 60 -12.45 -19.04 -8.28
CA MET A 60 -13.82 -19.03 -7.74
C MET A 60 -14.81 -19.89 -8.54
N GLN A 61 -14.56 -20.13 -9.82
CA GLN A 61 -15.38 -20.98 -10.68
C GLN A 61 -14.88 -22.43 -10.72
N GLU A 62 -13.67 -22.69 -10.24
CA GLU A 62 -13.09 -24.02 -10.21
C GLU A 62 -13.84 -24.86 -9.17
N ARG A 63 -14.39 -25.99 -9.60
CA ARG A 63 -15.06 -26.93 -8.69
C ARG A 63 -14.00 -27.56 -7.79
N THR A 64 -13.74 -26.98 -6.63
CA THR A 64 -12.96 -27.63 -5.58
C THR A 64 -13.71 -28.88 -5.13
N GLN A 65 -12.98 -29.99 -4.93
CA GLN A 65 -13.56 -31.30 -4.62
C GLN A 65 -14.30 -31.36 -3.27
N GLU A 66 -14.29 -30.29 -2.46
CA GLU A 66 -14.82 -30.27 -1.09
C GLU A 66 -16.33 -29.99 -1.01
N ASP A 67 -16.97 -29.38 -2.02
CA ASP A 67 -18.41 -29.07 -1.98
C ASP A 67 -19.11 -29.46 -3.29
N THR A 68 -19.43 -30.75 -3.45
CA THR A 68 -20.17 -31.27 -4.63
C THR A 68 -21.58 -30.71 -4.78
N HIS A 69 -22.11 -30.07 -3.73
CA HIS A 69 -23.48 -29.58 -3.69
C HIS A 69 -23.59 -28.10 -4.04
N GLN A 70 -22.54 -27.30 -3.84
CA GLN A 70 -22.56 -25.86 -4.10
C GLN A 70 -21.69 -25.47 -5.30
N LYS A 71 -22.20 -24.59 -6.16
CA LYS A 71 -21.41 -24.00 -7.26
C LYS A 71 -21.73 -22.52 -7.41
N ILE A 72 -20.72 -21.70 -7.66
CA ILE A 72 -20.93 -20.30 -8.07
C ILE A 72 -21.41 -20.31 -9.52
N VAL A 73 -22.60 -19.76 -9.76
CA VAL A 73 -23.22 -19.73 -11.11
C VAL A 73 -23.18 -18.35 -11.76
N ALA A 74 -23.01 -17.30 -10.96
CA ALA A 74 -22.89 -15.94 -11.46
C ALA A 74 -22.12 -15.04 -10.50
N ILE A 75 -21.43 -14.06 -11.06
CA ILE A 75 -20.93 -12.89 -10.35
C ILE A 75 -21.82 -11.73 -10.76
N PHE A 76 -22.49 -11.08 -9.80
CA PHE A 76 -23.43 -9.99 -10.08
C PHE A 76 -22.94 -8.62 -9.62
N SER A 77 -21.90 -8.57 -8.77
CA SER A 77 -21.30 -7.32 -8.33
C SER A 77 -19.80 -7.48 -8.03
N ILE A 78 -19.07 -6.37 -8.10
CA ILE A 78 -17.65 -6.30 -7.75
C ILE A 78 -17.46 -5.07 -6.85
N MET A 79 -16.78 -5.24 -5.74
CA MET A 79 -16.32 -4.15 -4.89
C MET A 79 -14.81 -3.99 -5.07
N ILE A 80 -14.34 -2.79 -5.42
CA ILE A 80 -12.93 -2.48 -5.62
C ILE A 80 -12.50 -1.39 -4.63
N TRP A 81 -11.47 -1.66 -3.83
CA TRP A 81 -10.84 -0.66 -2.97
C TRP A 81 -9.55 -0.16 -3.59
N ILE A 82 -9.51 1.16 -3.78
CA ILE A 82 -8.36 1.91 -4.25
C ILE A 82 -7.89 2.80 -3.11
N TYR A 83 -6.70 2.51 -2.60
CA TYR A 83 -6.04 3.39 -1.64
C TYR A 83 -5.06 4.25 -2.40
N LYS A 84 -5.23 5.57 -2.32
CA LYS A 84 -4.17 6.49 -2.72
C LYS A 84 -3.09 6.41 -1.65
N PHE A 85 -1.86 6.09 -2.03
CA PHE A 85 -0.73 6.30 -1.14
C PHE A 85 -0.77 7.75 -0.69
N ALA A 86 -0.80 7.98 0.63
CA ALA A 86 -0.58 9.32 1.14
C ALA A 86 0.73 9.82 0.54
N LEU A 87 0.74 11.05 0.01
CA LEU A 87 1.98 11.73 -0.33
C LEU A 87 2.90 11.59 0.89
N ALA A 88 4.11 11.09 0.68
CA ALA A 88 5.02 10.71 1.75
C ALA A 88 5.08 11.80 2.83
N GLY A 89 4.91 11.44 4.11
CA GLY A 89 5.10 12.37 5.24
C GLY A 89 3.90 12.58 6.17
N ALA A 90 2.71 12.07 5.86
CA ALA A 90 1.59 12.13 6.81
C ALA A 90 1.84 11.19 8.01
N ALA A 91 1.64 11.71 9.24
CA ALA A 91 1.82 10.92 10.45
C ALA A 91 0.79 9.77 10.53
N ILE A 92 1.27 8.53 10.60
CA ILE A 92 0.42 7.35 10.78
C ILE A 92 -0.26 7.44 12.16
N PRO A 93 -1.60 7.38 12.28
CA PRO A 93 -2.29 7.53 13.56
C PRO A 93 -1.81 6.57 14.65
N SER A 94 -1.48 5.32 14.29
CA SER A 94 -0.93 4.32 15.22
C SER A 94 0.41 4.74 15.84
N LEU A 95 1.20 5.55 15.14
CA LEU A 95 2.49 6.04 15.63
C LEU A 95 2.37 7.27 16.55
N GLN A 96 1.21 7.91 16.65
CA GLN A 96 1.06 9.11 17.51
C GLN A 96 1.44 8.85 18.97
N LYS A 97 1.10 7.67 19.50
CA LYS A 97 1.45 7.30 20.87
C LYS A 97 2.98 7.20 21.06
N HIS A 98 3.68 6.61 20.09
CA HIS A 98 5.13 6.47 20.08
C HIS A 98 5.84 7.82 19.91
N ILE A 99 5.29 8.71 19.07
CA ILE A 99 5.77 10.09 18.91
C ILE A 99 5.67 10.86 20.24
N LYS A 100 4.51 10.80 20.91
CA LYS A 100 4.30 11.44 22.23
C LYS A 100 5.26 10.91 23.29
N ARG A 101 5.56 9.61 23.25
CA ARG A 101 6.52 8.95 24.16
C ARG A 101 7.99 9.17 23.78
N ARG A 102 8.27 9.84 22.65
CA ARG A 102 9.63 10.05 22.11
C ARG A 102 10.39 8.74 21.82
N GLU A 103 9.65 7.65 21.59
CA GLU A 103 10.20 6.36 21.20
C GLU A 103 10.62 6.36 19.72
N VAL A 104 10.05 7.27 18.94
CA VAL A 104 10.40 7.52 17.54
C VAL A 104 10.73 8.99 17.34
N TYR A 105 11.66 9.27 16.43
CA TYR A 105 11.89 10.64 15.97
C TYR A 105 10.87 11.00 14.91
N TYR A 106 10.24 12.16 15.09
CA TYR A 106 9.24 12.72 14.20
C TYR A 106 9.54 14.19 13.98
N VAL A 107 9.37 14.62 12.73
CA VAL A 107 9.48 16.00 12.28
C VAL A 107 8.28 16.26 11.38
N GLU A 108 7.45 17.23 11.75
CA GLU A 108 6.36 17.66 10.88
C GLU A 108 6.94 18.50 9.74
N CYS A 109 6.91 17.97 8.52
CA CYS A 109 7.33 18.68 7.32
C CYS A 109 6.10 18.95 6.46
N LYS A 110 5.70 20.21 6.36
CA LYS A 110 4.57 20.65 5.51
C LYS A 110 4.94 20.73 4.03
N LEU A 111 6.22 20.57 3.72
CA LEU A 111 6.77 20.56 2.36
C LEU A 111 6.93 19.10 1.92
N ASN A 112 7.00 18.85 0.60
CA ASN A 112 7.28 17.53 0.05
C ASN A 112 8.77 17.11 0.23
N LEU A 113 9.40 17.49 1.35
CA LEU A 113 10.83 17.30 1.66
C LEU A 113 11.05 16.26 2.78
N CYS A 114 10.01 15.49 3.10
CA CYS A 114 10.01 14.56 4.23
C CYS A 114 11.16 13.52 4.16
N PHE A 115 11.48 13.01 2.97
CA PHE A 115 12.56 12.04 2.77
C PHE A 115 13.92 12.60 3.16
N PHE A 116 14.30 13.76 2.63
CA PHE A 116 15.59 14.39 2.98
C PHE A 116 15.62 14.88 4.43
N THR A 117 14.47 15.30 4.96
CA THR A 117 14.34 15.66 6.39
C THR A 117 14.57 14.44 7.28
N ALA A 118 14.04 13.27 6.91
CA ALA A 118 14.29 12.00 7.60
C ALA A 118 15.76 11.58 7.46
N TYR A 119 16.33 11.68 6.26
CA TYR A 119 17.73 11.38 6.01
C TYR A 119 18.69 12.29 6.80
N SER A 120 18.28 13.52 7.14
CA SER A 120 19.06 14.40 8.02
C SER A 120 19.39 13.77 9.37
N PHE A 121 18.60 12.81 9.87
CA PHE A 121 18.90 12.11 11.13
C PHE A 121 20.16 11.25 11.04
N ILE A 122 20.58 10.88 9.83
CA ILE A 122 21.85 10.19 9.57
C ILE A 122 22.97 11.21 9.39
N THR A 123 22.78 12.25 8.57
CA THR A 123 23.84 13.25 8.30
C THR A 123 24.15 14.16 9.51
N MET A 124 23.14 14.39 10.35
CA MET A 124 23.21 15.24 11.52
C MET A 124 22.65 14.48 12.73
N PRO A 125 23.34 13.46 13.27
CA PRO A 125 22.77 12.60 14.31
C PRO A 125 22.45 13.39 15.59
N ASN A 126 21.42 12.94 16.31
CA ASN A 126 21.17 13.43 17.67
C ASN A 126 22.16 12.78 18.64
N SER A 127 22.56 13.50 19.68
CA SER A 127 23.26 12.92 20.84
C SER A 127 22.33 12.91 22.06
N LYS A 128 22.75 12.25 23.14
CA LYS A 128 22.01 12.25 24.42
C LYS A 128 21.76 13.68 24.94
N GLU A 129 22.68 14.59 24.66
CA GLU A 129 22.70 15.96 25.17
C GLU A 129 22.10 16.96 24.18
N LYS A 130 22.11 16.65 22.88
CA LYS A 130 21.69 17.58 21.83
C LYS A 130 20.73 16.92 20.84
N ARG A 131 19.49 17.39 20.88
CA ARG A 131 18.50 17.16 19.83
C ARG A 131 18.39 18.40 18.95
N TRP A 132 18.55 18.21 17.65
CA TRP A 132 18.36 19.28 16.67
C TRP A 132 16.88 19.65 16.56
N LYS A 133 16.62 20.96 16.43
CA LYS A 133 15.27 21.49 16.21
C LYS A 133 14.75 21.07 14.84
N ASP A 134 13.44 20.91 14.72
CA ASP A 134 12.77 20.52 13.48
C ASP A 134 13.08 21.50 12.32
N CYS A 135 13.17 22.80 12.59
CA CYS A 135 13.57 23.78 11.58
C CYS A 135 15.01 23.55 11.07
N SER A 136 15.94 23.17 11.94
CA SER A 136 17.31 22.81 11.55
C SER A 136 17.34 21.54 10.70
N ARG A 137 16.47 20.57 11.01
CA ARG A 137 16.30 19.33 10.23
C ARG A 137 15.79 19.62 8.83
N ILE A 138 14.80 20.48 8.71
CA ILE A 138 14.23 20.89 7.41
C ILE A 138 15.26 21.67 6.59
N ALA A 139 16.02 22.57 7.23
CA ALA A 139 17.10 23.30 6.56
C ALA A 139 18.19 22.35 6.03
N GLU A 140 18.59 21.36 6.83
CA GLU A 140 19.53 20.32 6.40
C GLU A 140 18.94 19.48 5.26
N GLY A 141 17.65 19.13 5.32
CA GLY A 141 16.95 18.47 4.21
C GLY A 141 17.02 19.27 2.91
N LYS A 142 16.90 20.60 2.94
CA LYS A 142 17.04 21.47 1.75
C LYS A 142 18.47 21.48 1.23
N ARG A 143 19.46 21.49 2.14
CA ARG A 143 20.88 21.41 1.78
C ARG A 143 21.21 20.09 1.08
N ILE A 144 20.69 18.98 1.59
CA ILE A 144 20.87 17.65 0.99
C ILE A 144 20.17 17.58 -0.37
N PHE A 145 18.93 18.08 -0.48
CA PHE A 145 18.22 18.18 -1.75
C PHE A 145 19.06 18.91 -2.80
N LYS A 146 19.64 20.06 -2.44
CA LYS A 146 20.51 20.84 -3.33
C LYS A 146 21.74 20.06 -3.75
N ARG A 147 22.37 19.31 -2.83
CA ARG A 147 23.55 18.47 -3.13
C ARG A 147 23.21 17.39 -4.16
N ILE A 148 22.05 16.75 -4.02
CA ILE A 148 21.67 15.57 -4.82
C ILE A 148 21.10 15.97 -6.18
N TYR A 149 20.20 16.95 -6.21
CA TYR A 149 19.57 17.39 -7.47
C TYR A 149 20.30 18.54 -8.16
N GLY A 150 21.35 19.11 -7.54
CA GLY A 150 22.12 20.22 -8.10
C GLY A 150 21.34 21.54 -8.24
N LYS A 151 20.18 21.66 -7.60
CA LYS A 151 19.30 22.85 -7.69
C LYS A 151 18.71 23.23 -6.34
N GLU A 152 18.33 24.51 -6.19
CA GLU A 152 17.63 24.97 -4.99
C GLU A 152 16.27 24.28 -4.85
N PHE A 153 15.86 24.09 -3.60
CA PHE A 153 14.52 23.58 -3.30
C PHE A 153 13.46 24.60 -3.73
N ASP A 154 12.45 24.10 -4.43
CA ASP A 154 11.28 24.86 -4.84
C ASP A 154 10.00 24.15 -4.37
N ASP A 155 8.97 24.93 -4.07
CA ASP A 155 7.71 24.44 -3.50
C ASP A 155 6.90 23.58 -4.50
N LEU A 156 7.23 23.62 -5.79
CA LEU A 156 6.65 22.73 -6.81
C LEU A 156 7.21 21.30 -6.77
N TYR A 157 8.23 21.03 -5.96
CA TYR A 157 8.77 19.68 -5.81
C TYR A 157 7.68 18.70 -5.37
N GLN A 158 7.48 17.63 -6.14
CA GLN A 158 6.40 16.67 -5.90
C GLN A 158 6.71 15.65 -4.79
N GLY A 159 7.93 15.65 -4.27
CA GLY A 159 8.39 14.68 -3.29
C GLY A 159 9.36 13.68 -3.87
N PHE A 160 10.03 12.95 -2.98
CA PHE A 160 10.97 11.91 -3.37
C PHE A 160 10.22 10.70 -3.94
N ASN A 161 10.57 10.29 -5.15
CA ASN A 161 9.91 9.15 -5.78
C ASN A 161 10.68 7.87 -5.49
N PHE A 162 10.23 7.13 -4.48
CA PHE A 162 10.83 5.84 -4.13
C PHE A 162 10.83 4.80 -5.26
N ALA A 163 10.01 4.96 -6.30
CA ALA A 163 9.98 4.00 -7.41
C ALA A 163 11.12 4.22 -8.42
N THR A 164 11.59 5.46 -8.56
CA THR A 164 12.54 5.86 -9.60
C THR A 164 13.87 6.31 -9.03
N ASP A 165 13.87 6.91 -7.85
CA ASP A 165 15.01 7.66 -7.33
C ASP A 165 15.79 6.87 -6.25
N ILE A 166 15.20 5.79 -5.70
CA ILE A 166 15.74 5.13 -4.50
C ILE A 166 17.04 4.37 -4.77
N GLU A 167 17.16 3.67 -5.90
CA GLU A 167 18.34 2.85 -6.21
C GLU A 167 19.56 3.74 -6.39
N GLN A 168 19.44 4.78 -7.23
CA GLN A 168 20.49 5.78 -7.41
C GLN A 168 20.88 6.45 -6.08
N PHE A 169 19.90 6.75 -5.23
CA PHE A 169 20.16 7.34 -3.93
C PHE A 169 20.95 6.39 -3.00
N ILE A 170 20.55 5.11 -2.91
CA ILE A 170 21.24 4.06 -2.15
C ILE A 170 22.70 3.95 -2.60
N ASP A 171 22.93 3.88 -3.91
CA ASP A 171 24.26 3.76 -4.47
C ASP A 171 25.12 5.01 -4.20
N SER A 172 24.53 6.19 -4.30
CA SER A 172 25.27 7.45 -4.09
C SER A 172 25.61 7.72 -2.62
N GLU A 173 24.69 7.42 -1.70
CA GLU A 173 24.86 7.71 -0.28
C GLU A 173 25.43 6.53 0.51
N GLN A 174 25.57 5.35 -0.12
CA GLN A 174 26.08 4.13 0.50
C GLN A 174 25.30 3.74 1.77
N ILE A 175 23.97 3.79 1.67
CA ILE A 175 23.07 3.43 2.79
C ILE A 175 22.04 2.38 2.36
N ASN A 176 21.58 1.57 3.31
CA ASN A 176 20.45 0.68 3.09
C ASN A 176 19.15 1.37 3.50
N VAL A 177 18.16 1.37 2.61
CA VAL A 177 16.83 1.92 2.88
C VAL A 177 15.80 0.80 2.91
N HIS A 178 15.14 0.63 4.06
CA HIS A 178 14.01 -0.27 4.21
C HIS A 178 12.73 0.56 4.38
N VAL A 179 11.81 0.41 3.43
CA VAL A 179 10.50 1.08 3.47
C VAL A 179 9.48 0.11 4.02
N PHE A 180 8.90 0.44 5.17
CA PHE A 180 7.79 -0.31 5.76
C PHE A 180 6.48 0.45 5.47
N THR A 181 5.53 -0.23 4.84
CA THR A 181 4.21 0.32 4.48
C THR A 181 3.10 -0.38 5.24
#